data_AF-A0A183KM86-F1
#
_entry.id   AF-A0A183KM86-F1
#
_cell.length_a   1.000
_cell.length_b   1.000
_cell.length_c   1.000
_cell.angle_alpha   90.00
_cell.angle_beta   90.00
_cell.angle_gamma   90.00
#
_symmetry.space_group_name_H-M   'P 1'
#
loop_
_entity.id
_entity.type
_entity.pdbx_description
1 polymer ?
#
loop_
_entity_poly.entity_id
_entity_poly.type
_entity_poly.pdbx_seq_one_letter_code
_entity_poly.pdbx_strand_id
1 'polypeptide(L)' 'MQEKTNSVAAASAAVGLNIHKGKSRILRYNTACTNPITLEGEDLEDVKTFTYLGSIINEQGGSDAD' A
#
# COMPACT_ATOMS: atom_id res chain seq x y z
N MET A 1 -7.85 -7.77 -4.33
CA MET A 1 -6.71 -7.03 -3.75
C MET A 1 -5.41 -7.48 -4.40
N GLN A 2 -5.07 -8.77 -4.38
CA GLN A 2 -3.82 -9.32 -4.95
C GLN A 2 -3.61 -9.02 -6.44
N GLU A 3 -4.66 -9.09 -7.28
CA GLU A 3 -4.56 -8.72 -8.70
C GLU A 3 -4.15 -7.26 -8.93
N LYS A 4 -4.62 -6.35 -8.07
CA LYS A 4 -4.27 -4.92 -8.14
C LYS A 4 -2.81 -4.69 -7.75
N THR A 5 -2.31 -5.43 -6.76
CA THR A 5 -0.90 -5.39 -6.34
C THR A 5 0.03 -5.88 -7.45
N ASN A 6 -0.32 -7.00 -8.11
CA ASN A 6 0.43 -7.52 -9.24
C ASN A 6 0.43 -6.55 -10.43
N SER A 7 -0.71 -5.91 -10.70
CA SER A 7 -0.81 -4.87 -11.73
C SER A 7 0.08 -3.66 -11.42
N VAL A 8 0.13 -3.20 -10.17
CA VAL A 8 0.99 -2.08 -9.75
C VAL A 8 2.48 -2.42 -9.89
N ALA A 9 2.86 -3.67 -9.60
CA ALA A 9 4.22 -4.15 -9.76
C ALA A 9 4.65 -4.17 -11.23
N ALA A 10 3.81 -4.74 -12.10
CA ALA A 10 4.06 -4.76 -13.54
C ALA A 10 4.13 -3.34 -14.13
N ALA A 11 3.22 -2.45 -13.72
CA ALA A 11 3.21 -1.07 -14.19
C ALA A 11 4.46 -0.31 -13.72
N SER A 12 4.90 -0.50 -12.47
CA SER A 12 6.11 0.12 -11.93
C SER A 12 7.36 -0.36 -12.68
N ALA A 13 7.46 -1.67 -12.93
CA ALA A 13 8.56 -2.25 -13.71
C ALA A 13 8.60 -1.70 -15.15
N ALA A 14 7.43 -1.52 -15.78
CA ALA A 14 7.34 -0.95 -17.14
C ALA A 14 7.88 0.48 -17.24
N VAL A 15 7.81 1.27 -16.16
CA VAL A 15 8.38 2.62 -16.09
C VAL A 15 9.75 2.68 -15.41
N GLY A 16 10.38 1.53 -15.14
CA GLY A 16 11.69 1.44 -14.50
C GLY A 16 11.70 1.78 -13.01
N LEU A 17 10.55 1.83 -12.36
CA LEU A 17 10.42 2.03 -10.92
C LEU A 17 10.58 0.71 -10.18
N ASN A 18 11.53 0.65 -9.27
CA ASN A 18 11.76 -0.53 -8.45
C ASN A 18 10.90 -0.48 -7.18
N ILE A 19 9.94 -1.40 -7.04
CA ILE A 19 9.14 -1.50 -5.82
C ILE A 19 10.01 -2.11 -4.72
N HIS A 20 10.28 -1.33 -3.69
CA HIS A 20 11.07 -1.78 -2.55
C HIS A 20 10.19 -2.49 -1.52
N LYS A 21 10.25 -3.82 -1.50
CA LYS A 21 9.38 -4.69 -0.70
C LYS A 21 9.32 -4.31 0.78
N GLY A 22 10.47 -4.10 1.44
CA GLY A 22 10.51 -3.68 2.85
C GLY A 22 10.03 -2.26 3.15
N LYS A 23 9.71 -1.45 2.12
CA LYS A 23 9.10 -0.11 2.27
C LYS A 23 7.65 -0.11 1.80
N SER A 24 7.22 -1.15 1.09
CA SER A 24 5.85 -1.34 0.65
C SER A 24 5.00 -1.75 1.85
N ARG A 25 3.99 -0.93 2.13
CA ARG A 25 3.04 -1.13 3.22
C ARG A 25 1.65 -0.91 2.70
N ILE A 26 0.67 -1.59 3.28
CA ILE A 26 -0.71 -1.53 2.82
C ILE A 26 -1.51 -0.72 3.82
N LEU A 27 -2.20 0.30 3.33
CA LEU A 27 -3.22 1.02 4.09
C LEU A 27 -4.59 0.42 3.75
N ARG A 28 -5.19 -0.31 4.70
CA ARG A 28 -6.55 -0.85 4.53
C ARG A 28 -7.59 0.25 4.73
N TYR A 29 -8.13 0.76 3.62
CA TYR A 29 -9.31 1.63 3.64
C TYR A 29 -10.59 0.79 3.58
N ASN A 30 -11.45 0.89 4.61
CA ASN A 30 -12.81 0.33 4.67
C ASN A 30 -13.02 -1.19 4.49
N THR A 31 -11.97 -1.98 4.24
CA THR A 31 -12.10 -3.42 4.05
C THR A 31 -11.52 -4.14 5.26
N ALA A 32 -12.28 -5.00 5.93
CA ALA A 32 -11.79 -5.89 6.98
C ALA A 32 -11.05 -7.13 6.40
N CYS A 33 -10.16 -6.95 5.41
CA CYS A 33 -9.51 -8.08 4.75
C CYS A 33 -8.37 -8.60 5.64
N THR A 34 -8.66 -9.58 6.48
CA THR A 34 -7.69 -10.31 7.32
C THR A 34 -6.75 -11.19 6.51
N ASN A 35 -6.96 -11.31 5.20
CA ASN A 35 -6.08 -12.12 4.38
C ASN A 35 -4.73 -11.41 4.20
N PRO A 36 -3.61 -12.12 4.45
CA PRO A 36 -2.28 -11.63 4.15
C PRO A 36 -2.20 -11.22 2.67
N ILE A 37 -1.67 -10.02 2.40
CA ILE A 37 -1.46 -9.56 1.04
C ILE A 37 0.01 -9.74 0.73
N THR A 38 0.28 -10.69 -0.15
CA THR A 38 1.63 -11.00 -0.58
C THR A 38 2.00 -10.18 -1.83
N LEU A 39 3.18 -9.58 -1.80
CA LEU A 39 3.85 -9.01 -2.97
C LEU A 39 5.02 -9.92 -3.32
N GLU A 40 4.94 -10.59 -4.47
CA GLU A 40 5.98 -11.52 -4.94
C GLU A 40 6.39 -12.59 -3.91
N GLY A 41 5.46 -13.04 -3.07
CA GLY A 41 5.68 -14.06 -2.05
C GLY A 41 6.07 -13.55 -0.66
N GLU A 42 6.31 -12.26 -0.48
CA GLU A 42 6.51 -11.63 0.83
C GLU A 42 5.22 -10.97 1.33
N ASP A 43 4.89 -11.18 2.61
CA ASP A 43 3.73 -10.55 3.23
C ASP A 43 4.00 -9.06 3.49
N LEU A 44 3.06 -8.19 3.10
CA LEU A 44 3.18 -6.76 3.30
C LEU A 44 2.54 -6.35 4.63
N GLU A 45 3.28 -5.57 5.42
CA GLU A 45 2.77 -5.03 6.68
C GLU A 45 1.57 -4.09 6.43
N ASP A 46 0.52 -4.26 7.24
CA ASP A 46 -0.61 -3.33 7.30
C ASP A 46 -0.23 -2.12 8.15
N VAL A 47 -0.45 -0.92 7.62
CA VAL A 47 -0.26 0.34 8.35
C VAL A 47 -1.57 1.08 8.45
N LYS A 48 -1.79 1.68 9.63
CA LYS A 48 -3.01 2.44 9.94
C LYS A 48 -2.99 3.87 9.36
N THR A 49 -1.78 4.39 9.12
CA THR A 49 -1.55 5.76 8.65
C THR A 49 -0.38 5.80 7.67
N PHE A 50 -0.50 6.64 6.65
CA PHE A 50 0.54 6.91 5.66
C PHE A 50 0.70 8.41 5.47
N THR A 51 1.93 8.92 5.57
CA THR A 51 2.19 10.35 5.33
C THR A 51 2.61 10.53 3.87
N TYR A 52 1.78 11.20 3.08
CA TYR A 52 2.09 11.56 1.71
C TYR A 52 2.22 13.08 1.60
N LEU A 53 3.42 13.57 1.26
CA LEU A 53 3.72 15.00 1.06
C LEU A 53 3.25 15.92 2.21
N GLY A 54 3.28 15.42 3.45
CA GLY A 54 2.83 16.15 4.64
C GLY A 54 1.37 15.91 5.04
N SER A 55 0.56 15.30 4.18
CA SER A 55 -0.80 14.88 4.53
C SER A 55 -0.79 13.51 5.18
N ILE A 56 -1.46 13.38 6.33
CA ILE A 56 -1.66 12.11 7.02
C ILE A 56 -2.90 11.46 6.42
N ILE A 57 -2.72 10.36 5.70
CA ILE A 57 -3.81 9.54 5.17
C ILE A 57 -4.03 8.40 6.15
N ASN A 58 -5.18 8.37 6.81
CA ASN A 58 -5.60 7.28 7.69
C ASN A 58 -6.60 6.35 7.01
N GLU A 59 -6.98 5.27 7.69
CA GLU A 59 -7.99 4.29 7.24
C GLU A 59 -9.38 4.90 6.92
N GLN A 60 -9.64 6.14 7.32
CA GLN A 60 -10.88 6.88 7.12
C GLN A 60 -10.76 7.94 6.01
N GLY A 61 -9.59 8.04 5.37
CA GLY A 61 -9.35 8.97 4.27
C GLY A 61 -9.36 10.44 4.71
N GLY A 62 -9.42 10.69 6.01
CA GLY A 62 -9.35 12.02 6.60
C GLY A 62 -7.90 12.47 6.58
N SER A 63 -7.61 13.49 5.77
CA SER A 63 -6.42 14.31 5.95
C SER A 63 -6.70 15.21 7.15
N ASP A 64 -6.26 14.82 8.34
CA ASP A 64 -6.20 15.76 9.47
C ASP A 64 -5.22 16.86 9.03
N ALA A 65 -5.77 18.03 8.72
CA ALA A 65 -5.02 19.22 8.39
C ALA A 65 -4.69 19.92 9.71
N ASP A 66 -3.41 20.07 10.01
CA ASP A 66 -2.92 21.12 10.91
C ASP A 66 -2.50 22.33 10.07
#